data_AF-C5MBX2-F1
#
_entry.id   AF-C5MBX2-F1
#
_cell.length_a   1.000
_cell.length_b   1.000
_cell.length_c   1.000
_cell.angle_alpha   90.00
_cell.angle_beta   90.00
_cell.angle_gamma   90.00
#
_symmetry.space_group_name_H-M   'P 1'
#
loop_
_entity.id
_entity.type
_entity.pdbx_description
1 polymer ?
#
loop_
_entity_poly.entity_id
_entity_poly.type
_entity_poly.pdbx_seq_one_letter_code
_entity_poly.pdbx_strand_id
1 'polypeptide(L)'
;MSEEDKNSSSYYESSDDSSSSSSEEETIIKPVFISQRKSQQSTTKEISRVEEEQRKKEILNSKLDQKETSIEETQRDEFDGVDDTDDIEPELEYENWKTRELLRLKRDFEIIKQLELEKEDQLKRNQLQQQQQQEEEEEENK
;
A
#
# COMPACT_ATOMS: atom_id res chain seq x y z
N MET A 1 -39.03 -43.12 1.36
CA MET A 1 -38.36 -43.74 2.52
C MET A 1 -37.12 -44.42 1.97
N SER A 2 -35.88 -44.07 2.29
CA SER A 2 -35.33 -43.14 3.27
C SER A 2 -33.92 -42.72 2.83
N GLU A 3 -33.51 -41.57 3.34
CA GLU A 3 -32.18 -40.94 3.24
C GLU A 3 -31.09 -41.81 3.88
N GLU A 4 -29.85 -41.68 3.39
CA GLU A 4 -28.65 -41.93 4.19
C GLU A 4 -27.48 -41.10 3.62
N ASP A 5 -27.23 -39.97 4.29
CA ASP A 5 -26.04 -39.13 4.17
C ASP A 5 -24.78 -39.87 4.61
N LYS A 6 -23.72 -39.82 3.81
CA LYS A 6 -22.34 -40.03 4.30
C LYS A 6 -21.40 -38.96 3.76
N ASN A 7 -21.37 -37.88 4.53
CA ASN A 7 -20.34 -36.86 4.60
C ASN A 7 -18.97 -37.53 4.83
N SER A 8 -18.06 -37.45 3.87
CA SER A 8 -16.63 -37.73 4.11
C SER A 8 -15.81 -36.59 3.52
N SER A 9 -15.46 -35.64 4.40
CA SER A 9 -14.60 -34.51 4.11
C SER A 9 -13.20 -35.01 3.78
N SER A 10 -12.85 -34.98 2.49
CA SER A 10 -11.47 -35.10 2.02
C SER A 10 -10.69 -33.87 2.49
N TYR A 11 -9.98 -34.05 3.59
CA TYR A 11 -8.97 -33.15 4.15
C TYR A 11 -7.92 -32.89 3.06
N TYR A 12 -7.93 -31.69 2.46
CA TYR A 12 -6.92 -31.29 1.49
C TYR A 12 -5.60 -31.05 2.22
N GLU A 13 -4.77 -32.10 2.25
CA GLU A 13 -3.35 -32.01 2.51
C GLU A 13 -2.68 -31.58 1.19
N SER A 14 -2.26 -30.32 1.10
CA SER A 14 -1.31 -29.89 0.07
C SER A 14 -0.36 -28.90 0.72
N SER A 15 0.64 -29.49 1.36
CA SER A 15 1.85 -28.82 1.80
C SER A 15 2.84 -28.81 0.64
N ASP A 16 3.51 -27.68 0.48
CA ASP A 16 4.71 -27.40 -0.34
C ASP A 16 4.48 -26.88 -1.78
N ASP A 17 4.64 -25.57 -1.96
CA ASP A 17 5.49 -25.06 -3.04
C ASP A 17 6.15 -23.73 -2.61
N SER A 18 7.47 -23.73 -2.73
CA SER A 18 8.40 -22.71 -2.27
C SER A 18 8.55 -21.61 -3.31
N SER A 19 8.03 -20.41 -3.05
CA SER A 19 8.55 -19.16 -3.64
C SER A 19 7.96 -17.94 -2.94
N SER A 20 8.74 -17.25 -2.11
CA SER A 20 8.49 -15.82 -1.88
C SER A 20 9.74 -15.08 -1.42
N SER A 21 10.33 -14.39 -2.40
CA SER A 21 10.96 -13.07 -2.32
C SER A 21 11.70 -12.70 -1.03
N SER A 22 13.02 -12.59 -1.16
CA SER A 22 13.90 -11.84 -0.26
C SER A 22 13.33 -10.46 0.05
N SER A 23 12.89 -10.25 1.29
CA SER A 23 12.61 -8.93 1.85
C SER A 23 13.00 -8.98 3.32
N GLU A 24 13.81 -8.01 3.74
CA GLU A 24 14.39 -7.88 5.07
C GLU A 24 13.27 -7.92 6.13
N GLU A 25 13.36 -8.87 7.08
CA GLU A 25 12.31 -9.12 8.06
C GLU A 25 12.21 -7.97 9.09
N GLU A 26 11.30 -7.02 8.87
CA GLU A 26 10.89 -6.07 9.90
C GLU A 26 10.00 -6.79 10.93
N THR A 27 10.53 -7.00 12.14
CA THR A 27 9.78 -7.64 13.23
C THR A 27 8.88 -6.62 13.95
N ILE A 28 7.55 -6.80 13.82
CA ILE A 28 6.56 -5.89 14.44
C ILE A 28 6.30 -6.32 15.89
N ILE A 29 6.69 -5.48 16.85
CA ILE A 29 6.47 -5.70 18.29
C ILE A 29 5.04 -5.29 18.68
N LYS A 30 4.32 -6.19 19.37
CA LYS A 30 2.93 -5.96 19.82
C LYS A 30 2.89 -5.28 21.20
N PRO A 31 1.97 -4.32 21.44
CA PRO A 31 1.84 -3.66 22.74
C PRO A 31 1.21 -4.59 23.79
N VAL A 32 1.61 -4.39 25.05
CA VAL A 32 1.08 -5.11 26.22
C VAL A 32 0.22 -4.17 27.06
N PHE A 33 -1.03 -4.54 27.31
CA PHE A 33 -1.98 -3.76 28.11
C PHE A 33 -1.98 -4.21 29.57
N ILE A 34 -1.96 -3.25 30.50
CA ILE A 34 -1.98 -3.49 31.94
C ILE A 34 -3.41 -3.28 32.46
N SER A 35 -3.92 -4.24 33.24
CA SER A 35 -5.27 -4.17 33.83
C SER A 35 -5.28 -3.30 35.08
N GLN A 36 -6.04 -2.20 35.06
CA GLN A 36 -6.35 -1.42 36.26
C GLN A 36 -7.54 -2.02 37.01
N ARG A 37 -7.31 -2.52 38.23
CA ARG A 37 -8.38 -2.90 39.16
C ARG A 37 -8.80 -1.68 39.99
N LYS A 38 -10.00 -1.14 39.73
CA LYS A 38 -10.62 -0.06 40.53
C LYS A 38 -11.32 -0.64 41.76
N SER A 39 -10.83 -0.31 42.94
CA SER A 39 -11.52 -0.56 44.22
C SER A 39 -12.65 0.46 44.37
N GLN A 40 -13.90 -0.03 44.41
CA GLN A 40 -15.09 0.78 44.64
C GLN A 40 -15.38 0.88 46.14
N GLN A 41 -15.44 2.10 46.68
CA GLN A 41 -16.00 2.37 48.00
C GLN A 41 -16.81 3.67 48.02
N SER A 42 -17.92 3.60 48.77
CA SER A 42 -18.73 4.68 49.35
C SER A 42 -19.84 5.31 48.50
N THR A 43 -21.00 4.65 48.56
CA THR A 43 -22.34 5.14 48.18
C THR A 43 -22.91 6.23 49.11
N THR A 44 -22.17 6.68 50.12
CA THR A 44 -22.57 7.78 51.02
C THR A 44 -22.06 9.15 50.59
N LYS A 45 -21.16 9.20 49.59
CA LYS A 45 -20.66 10.45 48.99
C LYS A 45 -21.60 11.00 47.91
N GLU A 46 -22.64 10.26 47.54
CA GLU A 46 -23.45 10.54 46.34
C GLU A 46 -24.37 11.75 46.49
N ILE A 47 -24.99 11.98 47.65
CA ILE A 47 -25.97 13.07 47.80
C ILE A 47 -25.28 14.45 47.75
N SER A 48 -24.15 14.63 48.45
CA SER A 48 -23.33 15.85 48.35
C SER A 48 -22.69 16.01 46.97
N ARG A 49 -22.41 14.90 46.29
CA ARG A 49 -21.81 14.90 44.96
C ARG A 49 -22.83 15.25 43.88
N VAL A 50 -24.10 14.86 44.04
CA VAL A 50 -25.19 15.21 43.11
C VAL A 50 -25.46 16.72 43.13
N GLU A 51 -25.53 17.37 44.29
CA GLU A 51 -25.66 18.84 44.36
C GLU A 51 -24.43 19.57 43.81
N GLU A 52 -23.23 19.07 44.09
CA GLU A 52 -22.00 19.67 43.57
C GLU A 52 -21.84 19.44 42.05
N GLU A 53 -22.30 18.30 41.54
CA GLU A 53 -22.38 18.01 40.11
C GLU A 53 -23.45 18.85 39.41
N GLN A 54 -24.58 19.13 40.07
CA GLN A 54 -25.59 20.05 39.55
C GLN A 54 -25.05 21.49 39.44
N ARG A 55 -24.35 21.98 40.48
CA ARG A 55 -23.68 23.29 40.40
C ARG A 55 -22.59 23.34 39.32
N LYS A 56 -21.81 22.26 39.18
CA LYS A 56 -20.79 22.17 38.11
C LYS A 56 -21.42 22.18 36.72
N LYS A 57 -22.56 21.49 36.53
CA LYS A 57 -23.32 21.49 35.28
C LYS A 57 -23.90 22.87 34.98
N GLU A 58 -24.45 23.55 35.97
CA GLU A 58 -25.00 24.91 35.83
C GLU A 58 -23.91 25.92 35.44
N ILE A 59 -22.75 25.86 36.08
CA ILE A 59 -21.59 26.70 35.74
C ILE A 59 -21.07 26.38 34.33
N LEU A 60 -21.03 25.10 33.95
CA LEU A 60 -20.59 24.68 32.62
C LEU A 60 -21.54 25.17 31.54
N ASN A 61 -22.85 25.04 31.75
CA ASN A 61 -23.88 25.53 30.83
C ASN A 61 -23.81 27.06 30.69
N SER A 62 -23.66 27.79 31.80
CA SER A 62 -23.49 29.25 31.76
C SER A 62 -22.24 29.69 30.98
N LYS A 63 -21.14 28.94 31.08
CA LYS A 63 -19.91 29.21 30.28
C LYS A 63 -20.09 28.87 28.81
N LEU A 64 -20.93 27.88 28.50
CA LEU A 64 -21.23 27.46 27.13
C LEU A 64 -22.12 28.51 26.44
N ASP A 65 -23.15 28.99 27.13
CA ASP A 65 -24.04 30.06 26.64
C ASP A 65 -23.30 31.38 26.40
N GLN A 66 -22.34 31.73 27.28
CA GLN A 66 -21.48 32.91 27.11
C GLN A 66 -20.50 32.75 25.93
N LYS A 67 -20.07 31.52 25.65
CA LYS A 67 -19.19 31.22 24.52
C LYS A 67 -19.98 31.28 23.21
N GLU A 68 -21.18 30.69 23.16
CA GLU A 68 -22.02 30.65 21.96
C GLU A 68 -22.46 32.06 21.51
N THR A 69 -22.74 32.96 22.46
CA THR A 69 -23.11 34.36 22.17
C THR A 69 -21.92 35.28 21.86
N SER A 70 -20.67 34.91 22.20
CA SER A 70 -19.47 35.69 21.85
C SER A 70 -18.82 35.28 20.52
N ILE A 71 -19.23 34.15 19.91
CA ILE A 71 -18.57 33.62 18.71
C ILE A 71 -19.01 34.36 17.42
N GLU A 72 -20.18 34.98 17.37
CA GLU A 72 -20.69 35.50 16.08
C GLU A 72 -20.13 36.87 15.64
N GLU A 73 -19.53 37.69 16.52
CA GLU A 73 -19.30 39.10 16.15
C GLU A 73 -17.85 39.64 16.22
N THR A 74 -16.83 38.92 16.68
CA THR A 74 -15.49 39.57 16.81
C THR A 74 -14.25 38.80 16.34
N GLN A 75 -14.34 37.57 15.87
CA GLN A 75 -13.18 36.89 15.30
C GLN A 75 -13.60 36.07 14.07
N ARG A 76 -13.73 36.73 12.91
CA ARG A 76 -13.20 36.09 11.71
C ARG A 76 -11.71 35.95 12.01
N ASP A 77 -11.33 34.79 12.52
CA ASP A 77 -9.94 34.46 12.75
C ASP A 77 -9.17 34.84 11.50
N GLU A 78 -8.33 35.87 11.62
CA GLU A 78 -7.30 36.21 10.65
C GLU A 78 -6.23 35.11 10.80
N PHE A 79 -6.62 33.90 10.40
CA PHE A 79 -5.72 32.78 10.24
C PHE A 79 -4.84 33.15 9.06
N ASP A 80 -3.67 33.73 9.36
CA ASP A 80 -2.57 33.94 8.41
C ASP A 80 -1.94 32.59 8.07
N GLY A 81 -2.78 31.66 7.59
CA GLY A 81 -2.51 30.23 7.58
C GLY A 81 -1.13 29.91 7.06
N VAL A 82 -0.47 28.95 7.69
CA VAL A 82 0.63 28.26 7.00
C VAL A 82 -0.01 27.65 5.78
N ASP A 83 0.36 28.19 4.62
CA ASP A 83 -0.06 27.69 3.33
C ASP A 83 0.62 26.33 3.13
N ASP A 84 0.02 25.27 3.68
CA ASP A 84 0.45 23.89 3.49
C ASP A 84 0.31 23.45 2.00
N THR A 85 -0.15 24.34 1.12
CA THR A 85 -0.09 24.21 -0.35
C THR A 85 1.14 24.88 -0.98
N ASP A 86 2.22 25.13 -0.21
CA ASP A 86 3.53 25.50 -0.75
C ASP A 86 4.00 24.51 -1.85
N ASP A 87 3.87 24.95 -3.10
CA ASP A 87 4.68 24.63 -4.29
C ASP A 87 4.93 23.16 -4.66
N ILE A 88 4.02 22.23 -4.33
CA ILE A 88 4.04 20.89 -4.95
C ILE A 88 3.26 20.98 -6.25
N GLU A 89 3.96 21.11 -7.38
CA GLU A 89 3.39 20.98 -8.73
C GLU A 89 3.13 19.49 -9.04
N PRO A 90 1.91 18.96 -8.86
CA PRO A 90 1.67 17.52 -9.00
C PRO A 90 1.79 17.10 -10.46
N GLU A 91 1.52 18.03 -11.37
CA GLU A 91 1.67 17.82 -12.82
C GLU A 91 3.14 17.58 -13.19
N LEU A 92 4.07 18.37 -12.65
CA LEU A 92 5.50 18.23 -12.95
C LEU A 92 6.06 16.92 -12.39
N GLU A 93 5.62 16.51 -11.19
CA GLU A 93 5.96 15.19 -10.66
C GLU A 93 5.40 14.06 -11.52
N TYR A 94 4.15 14.16 -11.96
CA TYR A 94 3.52 13.19 -12.84
C TYR A 94 4.24 13.07 -14.18
N GLU A 95 4.64 14.20 -14.78
CA GLU A 95 5.45 14.21 -16.00
C GLU A 95 6.81 13.56 -15.79
N ASN A 96 7.48 13.85 -14.69
CA ASN A 96 8.75 13.21 -14.32
C ASN A 96 8.60 11.71 -14.06
N TRP A 97 7.49 11.28 -13.48
CA TRP A 97 7.17 9.86 -13.35
C TRP A 97 6.95 9.22 -14.73
N LYS A 98 6.19 9.87 -15.61
CA LYS A 98 5.91 9.39 -16.97
C LYS A 98 7.18 9.30 -17.82
N THR A 99 8.10 10.26 -17.73
CA THR A 99 9.38 10.20 -18.45
C THR A 99 10.25 9.05 -17.96
N ARG A 100 10.31 8.82 -16.64
CA ARG A 100 11.00 7.66 -16.07
C ARG A 100 10.42 6.35 -16.56
N GLU A 101 9.09 6.23 -16.59
CA GLU A 101 8.41 5.01 -17.05
C GLU A 101 8.64 4.77 -18.55
N LEU A 102 8.58 5.84 -19.36
CA LEU A 102 8.88 5.77 -20.78
C LEU A 102 10.33 5.32 -21.04
N LEU A 103 11.29 5.80 -20.25
CA LEU A 103 12.69 5.37 -20.35
C LEU A 103 12.87 3.90 -20.00
N ARG A 104 12.13 3.37 -19.02
CA ARG A 104 12.13 1.94 -18.70
C ARG A 104 11.63 1.13 -19.89
N LEU A 105 10.46 1.50 -20.43
CA LEU A 105 9.88 0.83 -21.60
C LEU A 105 10.83 0.85 -22.81
N LYS A 106 11.47 1.99 -23.09
CA LYS A 106 12.45 2.11 -24.17
C LYS A 106 13.65 1.21 -23.97
N ARG A 107 14.17 1.12 -22.74
CA ARG A 107 15.30 0.25 -22.43
C ARG A 107 14.94 -1.20 -22.67
N ASP A 108 13.79 -1.64 -22.18
CA ASP A 108 13.34 -3.02 -22.31
C ASP A 108 13.09 -3.38 -23.78
N PHE A 109 12.48 -2.47 -24.53
CA PHE A 109 12.30 -2.62 -25.97
C PHE A 109 13.64 -2.72 -26.71
N GLU A 110 14.62 -1.87 -26.39
CA GLU A 110 15.93 -1.89 -27.03
C GLU A 110 16.69 -3.18 -26.73
N ILE A 111 16.59 -3.70 -25.51
CA ILE A 111 17.18 -5.01 -25.14
C ILE A 111 16.56 -6.12 -26.00
N ILE A 112 15.23 -6.17 -26.13
CA ILE A 112 14.55 -7.17 -26.94
C ILE A 112 14.98 -7.05 -28.42
N LYS A 113 15.01 -5.82 -28.94
CA LYS A 113 15.43 -5.55 -30.31
C LYS A 113 16.86 -5.98 -30.58
N GLN A 114 17.78 -5.75 -29.64
CA GLN A 114 19.18 -6.17 -29.78
C GLN A 114 19.32 -7.69 -29.78
N LEU A 115 18.58 -8.38 -28.91
CA LEU A 115 18.53 -9.85 -28.91
C LEU A 115 17.97 -10.42 -30.22
N GLU A 116 16.93 -9.80 -30.77
CA GLU A 116 16.36 -10.22 -32.05
C GLU A 116 17.32 -9.99 -33.22
N LEU A 117 18.00 -8.83 -33.24
CA LEU A 117 19.00 -8.50 -34.25
C LEU A 117 20.20 -9.47 -34.20
N GLU A 118 20.70 -9.76 -32.99
CA GLU A 118 21.80 -10.71 -32.81
C GLU A 118 21.40 -12.11 -33.32
N LYS A 119 20.18 -12.54 -33.02
CA LYS A 119 19.65 -13.82 -33.51
C LYS A 119 19.53 -13.85 -35.03
N GLU A 120 19.04 -12.76 -35.64
CA GLU A 120 18.93 -12.65 -37.09
C GLU A 120 20.31 -12.70 -37.77
N ASP A 121 21.31 -11.99 -37.22
CA ASP A 121 22.67 -11.98 -37.75
C ASP A 121 23.37 -13.34 -37.61
N GLN A 122 23.16 -14.04 -36.48
CA GLN A 122 23.62 -15.41 -36.31
C GLN A 122 22.99 -16.34 -37.36
N LEU A 123 21.69 -16.20 -37.61
CA LEU A 123 20.97 -17.02 -38.58
C LEU A 123 21.46 -16.76 -40.00
N LYS A 124 21.67 -15.49 -40.40
CA LYS A 124 22.26 -15.12 -41.69
C LYS A 124 23.66 -15.69 -41.86
N ARG A 125 24.51 -15.60 -40.83
CA ARG A 125 25.86 -16.18 -40.85
C ARG A 125 25.80 -17.69 -41.05
N ASN A 126 24.93 -18.38 -40.31
CA ASN A 126 24.77 -19.83 -40.42
C ASN A 126 24.24 -20.24 -41.80
N GLN A 127 23.28 -19.50 -42.36
CA GLN A 127 22.77 -19.75 -43.72
C GLN A 127 23.85 -19.57 -44.78
N LEU A 128 24.66 -18.51 -44.68
CA LEU A 128 25.75 -18.29 -45.63
C LEU A 128 26.81 -19.39 -45.55
N GLN A 129 27.16 -19.84 -44.34
CA GLN A 129 28.09 -20.96 -44.15
C GLN A 129 27.53 -22.27 -44.71
N GLN A 130 26.24 -22.55 -44.52
CA GLN A 130 25.59 -23.72 -45.09
C GLN A 130 25.56 -23.68 -46.62
N GLN A 131 25.29 -22.51 -47.22
CA GLN A 131 25.32 -22.34 -48.68
C GLN A 131 26.72 -22.60 -49.24
N GLN A 132 27.76 -22.06 -48.61
CA GLN A 132 29.15 -22.30 -49.04
C GLN A 132 29.53 -23.78 -48.98
N GLN A 133 29.12 -24.49 -47.91
CA GLN A 133 29.37 -25.93 -47.79
C GLN A 133 28.63 -26.73 -48.87
N GLN A 134 27.39 -26.34 -49.20
CA GLN A 134 26.62 -26.98 -50.27
C GLN A 134 27.25 -26.76 -51.65
N GLU A 135 27.73 -25.54 -51.94
CA GLU A 135 28.43 -25.22 -53.18
C GLU A 135 29.74 -26.02 -53.30
N GLU A 136 30.52 -26.12 -52.21
CA GLU A 136 31.76 -26.91 -52.18
C GLU A 136 31.50 -28.41 -52.36
N GLU A 137 30.46 -28.96 -51.71
CA GLU A 137 30.07 -30.37 -51.87
C GLU A 137 29.53 -30.67 -53.28
N GLU A 138 28.83 -29.72 -53.92
CA GLU A 138 28.38 -29.84 -55.31
C GLU A 138 29.54 -29.77 -56.30
N GLU A 139 30.56 -28.94 -56.02
CA GLU A 139 31.77 -28.85 -56.84
C GLU A 139 32.65 -30.11 -56.71
N GLU A 140 32.80 -30.67 -55.52
CA GLU A 140 33.58 -31.90 -55.29
C GLU A 140 32.93 -33.15 -55.93
N ASN A 141 31.60 -33.17 -56.03
CA ASN A 141 30.86 -34.29 -56.63
C ASN A 141 30.74 -34.24 -58.18
N LYS A 142 31.37 -33.27 -58.85
CA LYS A 142 31.26 -33.04 -60.29
C LYS A 142 32.53 -33.40 -61.06
#